data_AF-A0A9Q1IC75-F1
#
_entry.id   AF-A0A9Q1IC75-F1
#
_cell.length_a   1.000
_cell.length_b   1.000
_cell.length_c   1.000
_cell.angle_alpha   90.00
_cell.angle_beta   90.00
_cell.angle_gamma   90.00
#
_symmetry.space_group_name_H-M   'P 1'
#
loop_
_entity.id
_entity.type
_entity.pdbx_description
1 polymer ?
#
loop_
_entity_poly.entity_id
_entity_poly.type
_entity_poly.pdbx_seq_one_letter_code
_entity_poly.pdbx_strand_id
1 'polypeptide(L)'
;MAASQSVLIETDSQNFPQPDRKFVIANARVENCAIIFCNDGFCGMCGYTRAEVMQKPCACNFLYGPRTKRLAVVQMAQALLGSEERKVEIALYSKDGRTAPRSSCL
;
A
#
# COMPACT_ATOMS: atom_id res chain seq x y z
N MET A 1 17.72 -14.76 -16.69
CA MET A 1 17.15 -13.40 -16.62
C MET A 1 16.19 -13.36 -15.44
N ALA A 2 16.62 -12.86 -14.28
CA ALA A 2 15.72 -12.70 -13.14
C ALA A 2 15.07 -11.32 -13.26
N ALA A 3 13.85 -11.25 -13.80
CA ALA A 3 13.02 -10.07 -13.62
C ALA A 3 12.70 -10.00 -12.13
N SER A 4 13.11 -8.93 -11.45
CA SER A 4 12.78 -8.69 -10.05
C SER A 4 11.25 -8.57 -9.93
N GLN A 5 10.57 -9.65 -9.53
CA GLN A 5 9.11 -9.70 -9.37
C GLN A 5 8.69 -9.04 -8.06
N SER A 6 8.87 -7.72 -7.99
CA SER A 6 8.50 -6.88 -6.87
C SER A 6 7.26 -6.07 -7.18
N VAL A 7 6.24 -6.13 -6.32
CA VAL A 7 5.06 -5.25 -6.41
C VAL A 7 5.39 -3.93 -5.71
N LEU A 8 5.30 -2.82 -6.43
CA LEU A 8 5.41 -1.47 -5.88
C LEU A 8 4.00 -0.92 -5.69
N ILE A 9 3.66 -0.51 -4.47
CA ILE A 9 2.41 0.20 -4.19
C ILE A 9 2.79 1.62 -3.81
N GLU A 10 2.45 2.60 -4.65
CA GLU A 10 2.69 4.03 -4.39
C GLU A 10 1.40 4.75 -3.99
N THR A 11 1.50 5.70 -3.05
CA THR A 11 0.42 6.64 -2.74
C THR A 11 0.66 7.97 -3.44
N ASP A 12 -0.28 8.39 -4.29
CA ASP A 12 -0.26 9.74 -4.88
C ASP A 12 -0.71 10.79 -3.85
N SER A 13 0.13 11.80 -3.61
CA SER A 13 -0.21 12.98 -2.82
C SER A 13 -0.19 14.18 -3.74
N GLN A 14 -1.33 14.49 -4.35
CA GLN A 14 -1.45 15.74 -5.09
C GLN A 14 -1.22 16.90 -4.11
N ASN A 15 -0.24 17.77 -4.42
CA ASN A 15 0.00 19.10 -3.82
C ASN A 15 1.12 19.27 -2.76
N PHE A 16 2.39 18.89 -3.00
CA PHE A 16 3.57 19.47 -2.30
C PHE A 16 4.85 19.44 -3.20
N PRO A 17 5.76 20.43 -3.12
CA PRO A 17 6.87 20.63 -4.07
C PRO A 17 8.10 19.69 -3.92
N GLN A 18 7.96 18.54 -3.27
CA GLN A 18 8.92 17.43 -3.34
C GLN A 18 8.12 16.12 -3.34
N PRO A 19 8.47 15.11 -4.15
CA PRO A 19 7.72 13.85 -4.16
C PRO A 19 8.02 13.07 -2.88
N ASP A 20 7.34 13.41 -1.78
CA ASP A 20 7.19 12.55 -0.61
C ASP A 20 6.27 11.38 -1.00
N ARG A 21 6.73 10.58 -1.97
CA ARG A 21 6.08 9.36 -2.42
C ARG A 21 6.05 8.40 -1.25
N LYS A 22 4.89 7.89 -0.90
CA LYS A 22 4.76 6.86 0.13
C LYS A 22 4.61 5.53 -0.57
N PHE A 23 5.54 4.61 -0.34
CA PHE A 23 5.49 3.33 -1.04
C PHE A 23 6.01 2.14 -0.22
N VAL A 24 5.54 0.97 -0.62
CA VAL A 24 6.02 -0.33 -0.15
C VAL A 24 6.43 -1.20 -1.33
N ILE A 25 7.37 -2.10 -1.09
CA ILE A 25 7.77 -3.14 -2.04
C ILE A 25 7.46 -4.48 -1.41
N ALA A 26 6.81 -5.35 -2.17
CA ALA A 26 6.44 -6.69 -1.72
C ALA A 26 6.93 -7.79 -2.66
N ASN A 27 7.14 -8.97 -2.08
CA ASN A 27 7.57 -10.14 -2.82
C ASN A 27 6.37 -10.85 -3.46
N ALA A 28 6.23 -10.75 -4.78
CA ALA A 28 5.11 -11.34 -5.52
C ALA A 28 5.11 -12.88 -5.57
N ARG A 29 6.21 -13.53 -5.14
CA ARG A 29 6.39 -15.00 -5.25
C ARG A 29 5.93 -15.76 -4.01
N VAL A 30 5.64 -15.04 -2.93
CA VAL A 30 5.24 -15.63 -1.64
C VAL A 30 3.74 -15.47 -1.49
N GLU A 31 3.08 -16.47 -0.92
CA GLU A 31 1.68 -16.38 -0.53
C GLU A 31 1.45 -15.09 0.28
N ASN A 32 0.38 -14.36 -0.06
CA ASN A 32 -0.01 -13.05 0.49
C ASN A 32 0.88 -11.85 0.13
N CYS A 33 1.86 -11.99 -0.76
CA CYS A 33 2.71 -10.89 -1.23
C CYS A 33 3.31 -10.07 -0.07
N ALA A 34 4.18 -10.70 0.73
CA ALA A 34 4.74 -10.09 1.93
C ALA A 34 5.57 -8.82 1.61
N ILE A 35 5.37 -7.75 2.40
CA ILE A 35 6.14 -6.51 2.31
C ILE A 35 7.60 -6.79 2.73
N ILE A 36 8.53 -6.49 1.83
CA ILE A 36 9.98 -6.62 2.02
C ILE A 36 10.68 -5.26 2.17
N PHE A 37 9.97 -4.16 1.89
CA PHE A 37 10.46 -2.81 2.12
C PHE A 37 9.30 -1.83 2.27
N CYS A 38 9.45 -0.83 3.15
CA CYS A 38 8.59 0.34 3.22
C CYS A 38 9.44 1.59 3.48
N ASN A 39 9.14 2.68 2.78
CA ASN A 39 9.87 3.93 2.98
C ASN A 39 9.36 4.70 4.22
N ASP A 40 10.11 5.73 4.64
CA ASP A 40 9.75 6.52 5.83
C ASP A 40 8.45 7.30 5.63
N GLY A 41 8.18 7.77 4.40
CA GLY A 41 6.92 8.43 4.05
C GLY A 41 5.70 7.53 4.30
N PHE A 42 5.77 6.26 3.91
CA PHE A 42 4.71 5.29 4.21
C PHE A 42 4.52 5.11 5.72
N CYS A 43 5.61 4.92 6.47
CA CYS A 43 5.56 4.76 7.93
C CYS A 43 4.94 6.00 8.61
N GLY A 44 5.35 7.20 8.20
CA GLY A 44 4.80 8.46 8.71
C GLY A 44 3.31 8.64 8.38
N MET A 45 2.88 8.24 7.18
CA MET A 45 1.47 8.31 6.76
C MET A 45 0.57 7.37 7.57
N CYS A 46 0.99 6.12 7.75
CA CYS A 46 0.16 5.11 8.42
C CYS A 46 0.33 5.10 9.94
N GLY A 47 1.38 5.71 10.48
CA GLY A 47 1.68 5.72 11.92
C GLY A 47 2.15 4.36 12.46
N TYR A 48 2.49 3.41 11.59
CA TYR A 48 3.12 2.15 11.96
C TYR A 48 4.64 2.26 11.80
N THR A 49 5.37 1.64 12.73
CA THR A 49 6.82 1.52 12.58
C THR A 49 7.16 0.57 11.44
N ARG A 50 8.35 0.72 10.84
CA ARG A 50 8.83 -0.20 9.81
C ARG A 50 8.76 -1.66 10.23
N ALA A 51 9.12 -1.97 11.49
CA ALA A 51 9.04 -3.32 12.03
C ALA A 51 7.61 -3.88 12.06
N GLU A 52 6.60 -3.03 12.30
CA GLU A 52 5.20 -3.43 12.27
C GLU A 52 4.68 -3.63 10.83
N VAL A 53 5.23 -2.92 9.84
CA VAL A 53 4.79 -3.01 8.44
C VAL A 53 5.43 -4.19 7.70
N MET A 54 6.70 -4.46 7.98
CA MET A 54 7.44 -5.54 7.32
C MET A 54 6.77 -6.90 7.50
N GLN A 55 6.85 -7.74 6.47
CA GLN A 55 6.25 -9.08 6.42
C GLN A 55 4.72 -9.15 6.50
N LYS A 56 4.02 -8.01 6.59
CA LYS A 56 2.57 -7.97 6.39
C LYS A 56 2.21 -8.11 4.91
N PRO A 57 0.97 -8.53 4.58
CA PRO A 57 0.50 -8.55 3.21
C PRO A 57 0.51 -7.15 2.57
N CYS A 58 0.94 -7.06 1.32
CA CYS A 58 1.02 -5.77 0.60
C CYS A 58 -0.34 -5.11 0.37
N ALA A 59 -1.43 -5.86 0.43
CA ALA A 59 -2.79 -5.32 0.43
C ALA A 59 -3.09 -4.39 1.63
N CYS A 60 -2.20 -4.29 2.62
CA CYS A 60 -2.27 -3.34 3.73
C CYS A 60 -3.62 -3.36 4.48
N ASN A 61 -4.20 -4.55 4.69
CA ASN A 61 -5.51 -4.71 5.34
C ASN A 61 -5.60 -4.11 6.76
N PHE A 62 -4.46 -3.94 7.44
CA PHE A 62 -4.32 -3.27 8.73
C PHE A 62 -4.58 -1.75 8.67
N LEU A 63 -4.72 -1.19 7.47
CA LEU A 63 -5.09 0.21 7.22
C LEU A 63 -6.56 0.36 6.82
N TYR A 64 -7.34 -0.71 6.77
CA TYR A 64 -8.76 -0.63 6.43
C TYR A 64 -9.58 -0.11 7.61
N GLY A 65 -10.68 0.55 7.32
CA GLY A 65 -11.61 1.05 8.33
C GLY A 65 -13.02 1.30 7.76
N PRO A 66 -13.88 2.01 8.50
CA PRO A 66 -15.32 2.10 8.19
C PRO A 66 -15.68 2.63 6.80
N ARG A 67 -14.83 3.49 6.21
CA ARG A 67 -15.05 4.09 4.88
C ARG A 67 -14.31 3.35 3.77
N THR A 68 -13.56 2.29 4.07
CA THR A 68 -12.88 1.49 3.06
C THR A 68 -13.90 0.72 2.24
N LYS A 69 -14.07 1.11 0.97
CA LYS A 69 -15.06 0.48 0.08
C LYS A 69 -14.62 -0.94 -0.28
N ARG A 70 -15.52 -1.92 -0.12
CA ARG A 70 -15.28 -3.31 -0.51
C ARG A 70 -14.89 -3.45 -1.99
N LEU A 71 -15.48 -2.65 -2.87
CA LEU A 71 -15.15 -2.64 -4.30
C LEU A 71 -13.67 -2.29 -4.55
N ALA A 72 -13.13 -1.30 -3.84
CA ALA A 72 -11.72 -0.92 -3.97
C ALA A 72 -10.79 -2.05 -3.48
N VAL A 73 -11.13 -2.70 -2.36
CA VAL A 73 -10.38 -3.86 -1.85
C VAL A 73 -10.36 -5.00 -2.87
N VAL A 74 -11.50 -5.30 -3.49
CA VAL A 74 -11.60 -6.34 -4.53
C VAL A 74 -10.77 -5.96 -5.76
N GLN A 75 -10.87 -4.72 -6.24
CA GLN A 75 -10.09 -4.25 -7.38
C GLN A 75 -8.58 -4.35 -7.15
N MET A 76 -8.12 -3.98 -5.96
CA MET A 76 -6.71 -4.10 -5.57
C MET A 76 -6.29 -5.58 -5.48
N ALA A 77 -7.08 -6.43 -4.84
CA ALA A 77 -6.80 -7.86 -4.75
C ALA A 77 -6.73 -8.53 -6.14
N GLN A 78 -7.62 -8.15 -7.06
CA GLN A 78 -7.60 -8.63 -8.44
C GLN A 78 -6.32 -8.20 -9.18
N ALA A 79 -5.89 -6.95 -9.02
CA ALA A 79 -4.65 -6.46 -9.63
C ALA A 79 -3.42 -7.22 -9.11
N LEU A 80 -3.35 -7.44 -7.79
CA LEU A 80 -2.28 -8.20 -7.15
C LEU A 80 -2.23 -9.66 -7.64
N LEU A 81 -3.39 -10.32 -7.74
CA LEU A 81 -3.50 -11.70 -8.23
C LEU A 81 -3.19 -11.81 -9.73
N GLY A 82 -3.62 -10.82 -10.51
CA GLY A 82 -3.41 -10.77 -11.97
C GLY A 82 -2.01 -10.31 -12.38
N SER A 83 -1.17 -9.87 -11.42
CA SER A 83 0.09 -9.16 -11.72
C SER A 83 -0.11 -7.99 -12.68
N GLU A 84 -1.20 -7.25 -12.50
CA GLU A 84 -1.54 -6.07 -13.31
C GLU A 84 -1.23 -4.78 -12.58
N GLU A 85 -0.65 -3.80 -13.27
CA GLU A 85 -0.58 -2.42 -12.78
C GLU A 85 -1.99 -1.82 -12.77
N ARG A 86 -2.42 -1.26 -11.62
CA ARG A 86 -3.77 -0.71 -11.49
C ARG A 86 -3.86 0.36 -10.41
N LYS A 87 -4.23 1.57 -10.83
CA LYS A 87 -4.63 2.64 -9.90
C LYS A 87 -5.98 2.32 -9.24
N VAL A 88 -5.99 2.25 -7.91
CA VAL A 88 -7.18 2.08 -7.07
C VAL A 88 -7.25 3.20 -6.04
N GLU A 89 -8.37 3.94 -6.02
CA GLU A 89 -8.67 4.87 -4.93
C GLU A 89 -9.25 4.10 -3.74
N ILE A 90 -8.56 4.14 -2.60
CA ILE A 90 -8.96 3.44 -1.38
C ILE A 90 -8.83 4.35 -0.15
N ALA A 91 -9.85 4.34 0.71
CA ALA A 91 -9.79 5.05 1.99
C ALA A 91 -9.01 4.20 3.00
N LEU A 92 -7.92 4.75 3.52
CA LEU A 92 -7.04 4.12 4.51
C LEU A 92 -7.04 4.90 5.82
N TYR A 93 -6.67 4.22 6.90
CA TYR A 93 -6.66 4.72 8.27
C TYR A 93 -5.28 4.51 8.89
N SER A 94 -4.79 5.54 9.57
CA SER A 94 -3.57 5.42 10.36
C SER A 94 -3.83 4.64 11.65
N LYS A 95 -2.76 4.22 12.32
CA LYS A 95 -2.79 3.50 13.60
C LYS A 95 -3.60 4.19 14.69
N ASP A 96 -3.63 5.54 14.70
CA ASP A 96 -4.40 6.37 15.64
C ASP A 96 -5.89 6.50 15.25
N GLY A 97 -6.33 5.83 14.18
CA GLY A 97 -7.71 5.88 13.68
C GLY A 97 -8.03 7.13 12.85
N ARG A 98 -7.06 8.00 12.57
CA ARG A 98 -7.23 9.15 11.68
C ARG A 98 -7.27 8.68 10.24
N THR A 99 -8.17 9.24 9.43
CA THR A 99 -8.19 8.95 7.99
C THR A 99 -6.88 9.46 7.37
N ALA A 100 -6.12 8.56 6.75
CA ALA A 100 -4.97 8.97 5.95
C ALA A 100 -5.48 9.86 4.80
N PRO A 101 -4.74 10.91 4.39
CA PRO A 101 -5.13 11.72 3.24
C PRO A 101 -5.38 10.80 2.03
N ARG A 102 -6.44 11.08 1.26
CA ARG A 102 -7.00 10.21 0.20
C ARG A 102 -5.88 9.52 -0.58
N SER A 103 -5.69 8.23 -0.29
CA SER A 103 -4.60 7.44 -0.85
C SER A 103 -5.10 6.82 -2.15
N SER A 104 -4.50 7.17 -3.28
CA SER A 104 -4.63 6.33 -4.47
C SER A 104 -3.41 5.44 -4.55
N CYS A 105 -3.63 4.13 -4.44
CA CYS A 105 -2.60 3.09 -4.60
C CYS A 105 -2.47 2.80 -6.10
N LEU A 106 -1.26 2.93 -6.66
CA LEU A 106 -0.93 2.51 -8.02
C LEU A 106 -0.52 1.03 -8.08
#